data_AF-A0A348AK45-F1
#
_entry.id   AF-A0A348AK45-F1
#
_cell.length_a   1.000
_cell.length_b   1.000
_cell.length_c   1.000
_cell.angle_alpha   90.00
_cell.angle_beta   90.00
_cell.angle_gamma   90.00
#
_symmetry.space_group_name_H-M   'P 1'
#
loop_
_entity.id
_entity.type
_entity.pdbx_description
1 polymer ?
#
loop_
_entity_poly.entity_id
_entity_poly.type
_entity_poly.pdbx_seq_one_letter_code
_entity_poly.pdbx_strand_id
1 'polypeptide(L)'
;MSQGSFYFYFASKKELAKEVANYYSRIKISEISKAAEGRTWEDFIEKLMGDIIKRAKQKKSFGCPLAVLGMEIAFLEPDIADKYYESIKKVVGIFADVFKRSGIAEEKAVLIADHVLAIYEGYLLFYRISKNIDELEKLRRDLKAITASLPL
;
A
#
# COMPACT_ATOMS: atom_id res chain seq x y z
N MET A 1 5.10 23.58 19.24
CA MET A 1 3.79 24.07 18.74
C MET A 1 2.93 24.45 19.94
N SER A 2 2.32 25.62 19.92
CA SER A 2 1.32 26.03 20.92
C SER A 2 -0.09 25.64 20.47
N GLN A 3 -1.04 25.56 21.40
CA GLN A 3 -2.44 25.27 21.08
C GLN A 3 -3.03 26.31 20.09
N GLY A 4 -2.64 27.60 20.24
CA GLY A 4 -3.00 28.66 19.30
C GLY A 4 -2.42 28.48 17.89
N SER A 5 -1.17 27.99 17.77
CA SER A 5 -0.59 27.67 16.47
C SER A 5 -1.23 26.46 15.79
N PHE A 6 -1.82 25.53 16.54
CA PHE A 6 -2.51 24.36 15.98
C PHE A 6 -3.84 24.76 15.33
N TYR A 7 -4.67 25.51 16.06
CA TYR A 7 -5.99 25.95 15.58
C TYR A 7 -5.92 27.00 14.48
N PHE A 8 -4.76 27.64 14.29
CA PHE A 8 -4.51 28.49 13.13
C PHE A 8 -4.51 27.70 11.81
N TYR A 9 -4.03 26.45 11.82
CA TYR A 9 -3.93 25.61 10.61
C TYR A 9 -5.07 24.59 10.47
N PHE A 10 -5.68 24.18 11.58
CA PHE A 10 -6.76 23.18 11.58
C PHE A 10 -7.88 23.60 12.53
N ALA A 11 -9.10 23.72 12.04
CA ALA A 11 -10.26 24.04 12.86
C ALA A 11 -10.61 22.90 13.85
N SER A 12 -10.17 21.67 13.59
CA SER A 12 -10.40 20.53 14.49
C SER A 12 -9.36 19.41 14.34
N LYS A 13 -9.33 18.49 15.32
CA LYS A 13 -8.58 17.22 15.22
C LYS A 13 -9.02 16.36 14.03
N LYS A 14 -10.31 16.41 13.68
CA LYS A 14 -10.87 15.69 12.54
C LYS A 14 -10.34 16.24 11.22
N GLU A 15 -10.21 17.56 11.11
CA GLU A 15 -9.62 18.19 9.92
C GLU A 15 -8.13 17.86 9.79
N LEU A 16 -7.37 17.88 10.89
CA LEU A 16 -6.01 17.37 10.90
C LEU A 16 -5.94 15.92 10.42
N ALA A 17 -6.81 15.04 10.93
CA ALA A 17 -6.83 13.63 10.55
C ALA A 17 -7.13 13.44 9.04
N LYS A 18 -8.00 14.27 8.45
CA LYS A 18 -8.23 14.29 7.01
C LYS A 18 -6.98 14.67 6.21
N GLU A 19 -6.24 15.68 6.66
CA GLU A 19 -4.99 16.08 5.99
C GLU A 19 -3.87 15.05 6.17
N VAL A 20 -3.80 14.39 7.32
CA VAL A 20 -2.89 13.26 7.56
C VAL A 20 -3.23 12.10 6.62
N ALA A 21 -4.51 11.76 6.45
CA ALA A 21 -4.96 10.74 5.51
C ALA A 21 -4.57 11.09 4.06
N ASN A 22 -4.79 12.34 3.65
CA ASN A 22 -4.38 12.84 2.33
C ASN A 22 -2.86 12.75 2.13
N TYR A 23 -2.09 13.14 3.13
CA TYR A 23 -0.62 13.10 3.09
C TYR A 23 -0.08 11.69 2.91
N TYR A 24 -0.49 10.73 3.75
CA TYR A 24 0.00 9.35 3.65
C TYR A 24 -0.49 8.65 2.38
N SER A 25 -1.71 8.96 1.93
CA SER A 25 -2.24 8.47 0.65
C SER A 25 -1.38 8.94 -0.52
N ARG A 26 -1.05 10.23 -0.60
CA ARG A 26 -0.18 10.78 -1.65
C ARG A 26 1.20 10.14 -1.65
N ILE A 27 1.83 10.00 -0.49
CA ILE A 27 3.16 9.39 -0.39
C ILE A 27 3.12 7.94 -0.85
N LYS A 28 2.18 7.16 -0.33
CA LYS A 28 2.13 5.72 -0.61
C LYS A 28 1.83 5.44 -2.08
N ILE A 29 0.87 6.17 -2.65
CA ILE A 29 0.54 6.09 -4.09
C ILE A 29 1.76 6.50 -4.92
N SER A 30 2.43 7.61 -4.59
CA SER A 30 3.61 8.08 -5.31
C SER A 30 4.77 7.06 -5.27
N GLU A 31 5.04 6.46 -4.11
CA GLU A 31 6.06 5.42 -3.96
C GLU A 31 5.76 4.21 -4.86
N ILE A 32 4.52 3.72 -4.84
CA ILE A 32 4.12 2.54 -5.62
C ILE A 32 4.11 2.88 -7.12
N SER A 33 3.61 4.05 -7.53
CA SER A 33 3.64 4.48 -8.93
C SER A 33 5.07 4.61 -9.46
N LYS A 34 6.00 5.18 -8.68
CA LYS A 34 7.42 5.26 -9.06
C LYS A 34 8.07 3.89 -9.18
N ALA A 35 7.71 2.95 -8.30
CA ALA A 35 8.15 1.57 -8.43
C ALA A 35 7.55 0.90 -9.67
N ALA A 36 6.33 1.23 -10.08
CA ALA A 36 5.64 0.65 -11.23
C ALA A 36 6.08 1.21 -12.60
N GLU A 37 6.67 2.40 -12.63
CA GLU A 37 7.00 3.14 -13.85
C GLU A 37 7.88 2.33 -14.81
N GLY A 38 7.34 2.05 -16.01
CA GLY A 38 8.03 1.31 -17.07
C GLY A 38 8.35 -0.16 -16.76
N ARG A 39 7.83 -0.73 -15.67
CA ARG A 39 8.17 -2.09 -15.23
C ARG A 39 7.08 -3.11 -15.55
N THR A 40 7.53 -4.33 -15.85
CA THR A 40 6.71 -5.55 -15.79
C THR A 40 6.46 -5.94 -14.34
N TRP A 41 5.58 -6.92 -14.11
CA TRP A 41 5.20 -7.37 -12.77
C TRP A 41 6.40 -7.83 -11.95
N GLU A 42 7.27 -8.65 -12.53
CA GLU A 42 8.41 -9.18 -11.81
C GLU A 42 9.38 -8.06 -11.39
N ASP A 43 9.74 -7.17 -12.33
CA ASP A 43 10.62 -6.02 -12.07
C ASP A 43 10.00 -5.04 -11.07
N PHE A 44 8.68 -4.83 -11.16
CA PHE A 44 7.92 -4.00 -10.25
C PHE A 44 8.00 -4.54 -8.81
N ILE A 45 7.77 -5.84 -8.62
CA ILE A 45 7.84 -6.47 -7.31
C ILE A 45 9.25 -6.46 -6.76
N GLU A 46 10.26 -6.73 -7.60
CA GLU A 46 11.66 -6.65 -7.16
C GLU A 46 12.00 -5.24 -6.66
N LYS A 47 11.56 -4.20 -7.39
CA LYS A 47 11.78 -2.81 -6.98
C LYS A 47 10.99 -2.45 -5.71
N LEU A 48 9.68 -2.70 -5.70
CA LEU A 48 8.78 -2.32 -4.60
C LEU A 48 9.19 -3.01 -3.30
N MET A 49 9.33 -4.34 -3.35
CA MET A 49 9.65 -5.13 -2.16
C MET A 49 11.11 -4.94 -1.74
N GLY A 50 12.05 -4.81 -2.68
CA GLY A 50 13.45 -4.49 -2.36
C GLY A 50 13.57 -3.17 -1.57
N ASP A 51 12.83 -2.15 -1.98
CA ASP A 51 12.78 -0.87 -1.28
C ASP A 51 12.15 -0.97 0.13
N ILE A 52 11.04 -1.72 0.26
CA ILE A 52 10.37 -1.95 1.55
C ILE A 52 11.28 -2.74 2.50
N ILE A 53 11.91 -3.81 2.03
CA ILE A 53 12.83 -4.66 2.81
C ILE A 53 14.06 -3.84 3.24
N LYS A 54 14.63 -3.03 2.35
CA LYS A 54 15.75 -2.13 2.68
C LYS A 54 15.38 -1.17 3.80
N ARG A 55 14.20 -0.54 3.74
CA ARG A 55 13.69 0.33 4.82
C ARG A 55 13.40 -0.44 6.10
N ALA A 56 12.85 -1.65 6.01
CA ALA A 56 12.56 -2.52 7.15
C ALA A 56 13.84 -2.91 7.91
N LYS A 57 14.92 -3.28 7.21
CA LYS A 57 16.25 -3.56 7.80
C LYS A 57 16.82 -2.34 8.54
N GLN A 58 16.47 -1.14 8.10
CA GLN A 58 16.83 0.12 8.76
C GLN A 58 15.85 0.57 9.85
N LYS A 59 14.84 -0.24 10.19
CA LYS A 59 13.75 0.10 11.13
C LYS A 59 12.96 1.36 10.71
N LYS A 60 12.77 1.54 9.40
CA LYS A 60 12.05 2.67 8.78
C LYS A 60 10.79 2.24 8.00
N SER A 61 10.36 0.99 8.16
CA SER A 61 9.13 0.45 7.58
C SER A 61 8.34 -0.25 8.67
N PHE A 62 7.02 -0.03 8.73
CA PHE A 62 6.16 -0.51 9.83
C PHE A 62 4.81 -1.09 9.33
N GLY A 63 4.78 -1.52 8.06
CA GLY A 63 3.56 -1.96 7.36
C GLY A 63 3.02 -0.91 6.39
N CYS A 64 1.78 -1.11 5.91
CA CYS A 64 1.12 -0.15 5.04
C CYS A 64 0.42 0.94 5.88
N PRO A 65 0.78 2.22 5.71
CA PRO A 65 0.13 3.30 6.46
C PRO A 65 -1.36 3.44 6.13
N LEU A 66 -1.80 3.05 4.92
CA LEU A 66 -3.22 3.13 4.53
C LEU A 66 -4.06 2.11 5.28
N ALA A 67 -3.64 0.85 5.30
CA ALA A 67 -4.35 -0.20 6.00
C ALA A 67 -4.32 0.02 7.53
N VAL A 68 -3.15 0.35 8.08
CA VAL A 68 -3.00 0.56 9.54
C VAL A 68 -3.91 1.69 10.04
N LEU A 69 -3.81 2.88 9.45
CA LEU A 69 -4.59 4.03 9.91
C LEU A 69 -6.07 3.88 9.56
N GLY A 70 -6.38 3.30 8.38
CA GLY A 70 -7.75 3.00 7.97
C GLY A 70 -8.45 2.06 8.96
N MET A 71 -7.78 1.00 9.40
CA MET A 71 -8.35 0.07 10.39
C MET A 71 -8.53 0.72 11.76
N GLU A 72 -7.56 1.51 12.24
CA GLU A 72 -7.63 2.17 13.54
C GLU A 72 -8.79 3.18 13.63
N ILE A 73 -9.11 3.84 12.52
CA ILE A 73 -10.12 4.91 12.47
C ILE A 73 -11.51 4.41 12.00
N ALA A 74 -11.60 3.20 11.43
CA ALA A 74 -12.80 2.69 10.73
C ALA A 74 -14.11 2.84 11.50
N PHE A 75 -14.11 2.51 12.79
CA PHE A 75 -15.32 2.56 13.62
C PHE A 75 -15.55 3.92 14.30
N LEU A 76 -14.56 4.81 14.28
CA LEU A 76 -14.62 6.11 14.96
C LEU A 76 -14.96 7.25 13.99
N GLU A 77 -14.35 7.24 12.80
CA GLU A 77 -14.50 8.29 11.78
C GLU A 77 -14.62 7.63 10.39
N PRO A 78 -15.80 7.08 10.05
CA PRO A 78 -15.99 6.33 8.81
C PRO A 78 -15.69 7.15 7.56
N ASP A 79 -16.00 8.46 7.56
CA ASP A 79 -15.69 9.36 6.44
C ASP A 79 -14.19 9.55 6.19
N ILE A 80 -13.34 9.32 7.21
CA ILE A 80 -11.88 9.33 7.07
C ILE A 80 -11.40 7.94 6.62
N ALA A 81 -11.98 6.88 7.16
CA ALA A 81 -11.65 5.51 6.77
C ALA A 81 -11.90 5.26 5.28
N ASP A 82 -13.00 5.79 4.75
CA ASP A 82 -13.34 5.70 3.33
C ASP A 82 -12.24 6.28 2.44
N LYS A 83 -11.60 7.39 2.85
CA LYS A 83 -10.46 7.98 2.09
C LYS A 83 -9.24 7.06 2.03
N TYR A 84 -8.96 6.33 3.11
CA TYR A 84 -7.91 5.32 3.10
C TYR A 84 -8.27 4.16 2.19
N TYR A 85 -9.53 3.71 2.23
CA TYR A 85 -10.01 2.63 1.38
C TYR A 85 -9.98 3.00 -0.11
N GLU A 86 -10.41 4.21 -0.48
CA GLU A 86 -10.28 4.74 -1.84
C GLU A 86 -8.82 4.74 -2.31
N SER A 87 -7.89 5.10 -1.42
CA SER A 87 -6.46 5.13 -1.73
C SER A 87 -5.89 3.72 -1.91
N ILE A 88 -6.38 2.74 -1.15
CA ILE A 88 -6.09 1.32 -1.35
C ILE A 88 -6.60 0.86 -2.74
N LYS A 89 -7.81 1.25 -3.15
CA LYS A 89 -8.32 0.93 -4.50
C LYS A 89 -7.51 1.60 -5.62
N LYS A 90 -6.91 2.77 -5.39
CA LYS A 90 -5.94 3.36 -6.35
C LYS A 90 -4.68 2.50 -6.49
N VAL A 91 -4.22 1.85 -5.42
CA VAL A 91 -3.11 0.89 -5.48
C VAL A 91 -3.47 -0.33 -6.34
N VAL A 92 -4.69 -0.87 -6.20
CA VAL A 92 -5.19 -1.93 -7.10
C VAL A 92 -5.11 -1.51 -8.55
N GLY A 93 -5.53 -0.28 -8.86
CA GLY A 93 -5.42 0.29 -10.21
C GLY A 93 -3.98 0.25 -10.74
N ILE A 94 -2.99 0.61 -9.91
CA ILE A 94 -1.58 0.53 -10.29
C ILE A 94 -1.15 -0.92 -10.56
N PHE A 95 -1.53 -1.86 -9.71
CA PHE A 95 -1.18 -3.27 -9.88
C PHE A 95 -1.78 -3.83 -11.17
N ALA A 96 -3.07 -3.56 -11.44
CA ALA A 96 -3.73 -3.97 -12.68
C ALA A 96 -3.02 -3.40 -13.91
N ASP A 97 -2.56 -2.15 -13.83
CA ASP A 97 -1.82 -1.50 -14.91
C ASP A 97 -0.45 -2.16 -15.17
N VAL A 98 0.25 -2.56 -14.12
CA VAL A 98 1.49 -3.35 -14.23
C VAL A 98 1.22 -4.73 -14.83
N PHE A 99 0.14 -5.41 -14.42
CA PHE A 99 -0.24 -6.71 -15.00
C PHE A 99 -0.56 -6.60 -16.50
N LYS A 100 -1.31 -5.57 -16.92
CA LYS A 100 -1.55 -5.31 -18.35
C LYS A 100 -0.25 -5.11 -19.12
N ARG A 101 0.69 -4.32 -18.59
CA ARG A 101 2.04 -4.17 -19.18
C ARG A 101 2.83 -5.48 -19.23
N SER A 102 2.49 -6.44 -18.39
CA SER A 102 3.10 -7.77 -18.35
C SER A 102 2.40 -8.78 -19.27
N GLY A 103 1.48 -8.34 -20.12
CA GLY A 103 0.77 -9.18 -21.10
C GLY A 103 -0.50 -9.84 -20.58
N ILE A 104 -0.96 -9.51 -19.36
CA ILE A 104 -2.21 -10.05 -18.82
C ILE A 104 -3.41 -9.29 -19.41
N ALA A 105 -4.43 -10.01 -19.89
CA ALA A 105 -5.66 -9.43 -20.40
C ALA A 105 -6.35 -8.54 -19.34
N GLU A 106 -6.97 -7.43 -19.75
CA GLU A 106 -7.49 -6.40 -18.85
C GLU A 106 -8.46 -6.94 -17.79
N GLU A 107 -9.44 -7.75 -18.19
CA GLU A 107 -10.42 -8.36 -17.27
C GLU A 107 -9.74 -9.21 -16.19
N LYS A 108 -8.72 -9.99 -16.58
CA LYS A 108 -7.93 -10.81 -15.65
C LYS A 108 -7.02 -9.95 -14.78
N ALA A 109 -6.41 -8.91 -15.34
CA ALA A 109 -5.48 -8.05 -14.63
C ALA A 109 -6.14 -7.35 -13.43
N VAL A 110 -7.39 -6.91 -13.57
CA VAL A 110 -8.16 -6.29 -12.47
C VAL A 110 -8.45 -7.29 -11.36
N LEU A 111 -8.93 -8.49 -11.70
CA LEU A 111 -9.24 -9.54 -10.72
C LEU A 111 -7.99 -9.98 -9.95
N ILE A 112 -6.88 -10.16 -10.66
CA ILE A 112 -5.60 -10.57 -10.07
C ILE A 112 -5.06 -9.46 -9.17
N ALA A 113 -5.17 -8.20 -9.57
CA ALA A 113 -4.72 -7.07 -8.77
C ALA A 113 -5.43 -6.98 -7.41
N ASP A 114 -6.73 -7.27 -7.35
CA ASP A 114 -7.47 -7.29 -6.08
C ASP A 114 -6.98 -8.42 -5.16
N HIS A 115 -6.76 -9.63 -5.68
CA HIS A 115 -6.20 -10.75 -4.88
C HIS A 115 -4.78 -10.46 -4.39
N VAL A 116 -3.94 -9.92 -5.26
CA VAL A 116 -2.57 -9.53 -4.97
C VAL A 116 -2.51 -8.48 -3.87
N LEU A 117 -3.41 -7.50 -3.89
CA LEU A 117 -3.50 -6.50 -2.83
C LEU A 117 -3.79 -7.16 -1.48
N ALA A 118 -4.73 -8.11 -1.43
CA ALA A 118 -5.05 -8.82 -0.19
C ALA A 118 -3.84 -9.59 0.36
N ILE A 119 -3.07 -10.26 -0.51
CA ILE A 119 -1.82 -10.94 -0.14
C ILE A 119 -0.79 -9.93 0.36
N TYR A 120 -0.59 -8.83 -0.36
CA TYR A 120 0.34 -7.76 -0.01
C TYR A 120 0.04 -7.16 1.37
N GLU A 121 -1.21 -6.76 1.62
CA GLU A 121 -1.61 -6.20 2.92
C GLU A 121 -1.56 -7.24 4.05
N GLY A 122 -1.92 -8.51 3.78
CA GLY A 122 -1.85 -9.59 4.75
C GLY A 122 -0.43 -9.86 5.26
N TYR A 123 0.54 -9.93 4.36
CA TYR A 123 1.94 -10.09 4.76
C TYR A 123 2.50 -8.85 5.46
N LEU A 124 2.10 -7.63 5.04
CA LEU A 124 2.51 -6.41 5.73
C LEU A 124 1.94 -6.33 7.15
N LEU A 125 0.74 -6.87 7.38
CA LEU A 125 0.17 -7.05 8.71
C LEU A 125 1.00 -8.02 9.55
N PHE A 126 1.34 -9.20 9.02
CA PHE A 126 2.19 -10.17 9.73
C PHE A 126 3.57 -9.61 10.05
N TYR A 127 4.18 -8.89 9.12
CA TYR A 127 5.43 -8.16 9.36
C TYR A 127 5.28 -7.13 10.49
N ARG A 128 4.22 -6.31 10.48
CA ARG A 128 3.99 -5.29 11.50
C ARG A 128 3.87 -5.89 12.90
N ILE A 129 3.14 -7.00 13.03
CA ILE A 129 2.92 -7.68 14.32
C ILE A 129 4.20 -8.39 14.79
N SER A 130 4.80 -9.22 13.94
CA SER A 130 5.94 -10.07 14.30
C SER A 130 7.28 -9.32 14.34
N LYS A 131 7.39 -8.21 13.59
CA LYS A 131 8.64 -7.51 13.27
C LYS A 131 9.66 -8.40 12.55
N ASN A 132 9.22 -9.55 12.03
CA ASN A 132 10.07 -10.49 11.33
C ASN A 132 10.19 -10.10 9.85
N ILE A 133 11.39 -9.71 9.43
CA ILE A 133 11.69 -9.32 8.05
C ILE A 133 11.45 -10.48 7.07
N ASP A 134 11.51 -11.74 7.53
CA ASP A 134 11.26 -12.90 6.68
C ASP A 134 9.83 -12.91 6.11
N GLU A 135 8.86 -12.27 6.78
CA GLU A 135 7.51 -12.11 6.23
C GLU A 135 7.49 -11.24 4.96
N LEU A 136 8.38 -10.24 4.88
CA LEU A 136 8.54 -9.41 3.68
C LEU A 136 9.27 -10.16 2.57
N GLU A 137 10.21 -11.04 2.94
CA GLU A 137 10.91 -11.90 1.99
C GLU A 137 9.98 -12.98 1.41
N LYS A 138 9.09 -13.56 2.24
CA LYS A 138 7.99 -14.44 1.79
C LYS A 138 7.07 -13.70 0.83
N LEU A 139 6.60 -12.52 1.22
CA LEU A 139 5.74 -11.69 0.35
C LEU A 139 6.39 -11.46 -1.03
N ARG A 140 7.68 -11.07 -1.06
CA ARG A 140 8.39 -10.86 -2.32
C ARG A 140 8.38 -12.12 -3.19
N ARG A 141 8.66 -13.30 -2.63
CA ARG A 141 8.64 -14.57 -3.38
C ARG A 141 7.25 -14.89 -3.91
N ASP A 142 6.24 -14.80 -3.04
CA ASP A 142 4.87 -15.17 -3.38
C ASP A 142 4.31 -14.25 -4.46
N LEU A 143 4.54 -12.93 -4.35
CA LEU A 143 4.10 -11.99 -5.37
C LEU A 143 4.75 -12.25 -6.73
N LYS A 144 6.03 -12.63 -6.78
CA LYS A 144 6.70 -13.01 -8.04
C LYS A 144 6.12 -14.30 -8.64
N ALA A 145 5.66 -15.24 -7.81
CA ALA A 145 5.10 -16.51 -8.26
C ALA A 145 3.67 -16.40 -8.82
N ILE A 146 2.96 -15.29 -8.57
CA ILE A 146 1.56 -15.08 -9.02
C ILE A 146 1.43 -15.13 -10.55
N THR A 147 2.42 -14.65 -11.30
CA THR A 147 2.40 -14.75 -12.78
C THR A 147 2.68 -16.15 -13.30
N ALA A 148 3.27 -17.04 -12.48
CA ALA A 148 3.56 -18.42 -12.83
C ALA A 148 2.43 -19.41 -12.44
N SER A 149 1.49 -18.99 -11.58
CA SER A 149 0.54 -19.89 -10.91
C SER A 149 -0.93 -19.63 -11.23
N LEU A 150 -1.26 -18.50 -11.87
CA LEU A 150 -2.63 -18.21 -12.29
C LEU A 150 -2.86 -18.75 -13.71
N PRO A 151 -3.88 -19.59 -13.93
CA PRO A 151 -4.22 -20.03 -15.29
C PRO A 151 -4.62 -18.81 -16.12
N LEU A 152 -3.78 -18.49 -17.11
CA LEU A 152 -4.04 -17.51 -18.16
C LEU A 152 -5.25 -17.87 -19.01
#